data_AF-A0A3G9FWW4-F1
#
_entry.id   AF-A0A3G9FWW4-F1
#
_cell.length_a   1.000
_cell.length_b   1.000
_cell.length_c   1.000
_cell.angle_alpha   90.00
_cell.angle_beta   90.00
_cell.angle_gamma   90.00
#
_symmetry.space_group_name_H-M   'P 1'
#
loop_
_entity.id
_entity.type
_entity.pdbx_description
1 polymer ?
#
loop_
_entity_poly.entity_id
_entity_poly.type
_entity_poly.pdbx_seq_one_letter_code
_entity_poly.pdbx_strand_id
1 'polypeptide(L)'
;MSDSSSDVASRLYALAVARDTANLVDLDASLALARASVRTLMALSPQAAMLMREFAQEEIDRLHMECTEESHGSIAIIRDTLNMA
;
A
#
# COMPACT_ATOMS: atom_id res chain seq x y z
N MET A 1 9.91 -47.07 8.24
CA MET A 1 8.94 -46.39 7.36
C MET A 1 8.71 -44.98 7.90
N SER A 2 9.69 -44.10 7.71
CA SER A 2 9.76 -42.78 8.37
C SER A 2 9.73 -41.61 7.38
N ASP A 3 9.85 -41.89 6.09
CA ASP A 3 10.12 -40.88 5.06
C ASP A 3 8.86 -40.16 4.55
N SER A 4 7.67 -40.71 4.77
CA SER A 4 6.41 -40.11 4.30
C SER A 4 5.92 -38.93 5.16
N SER A 5 6.27 -38.90 6.45
CA SER A 5 5.88 -37.81 7.36
C SER A 5 6.68 -36.53 7.12
N SER A 6 7.97 -36.67 6.78
CA SER A 6 8.85 -35.54 6.48
C SER A 6 8.43 -34.83 5.19
N ASP A 7 8.05 -35.56 4.15
CA ASP A 7 7.60 -34.97 2.87
C ASP A 7 6.31 -34.16 3.03
N VAL A 8 5.35 -34.67 3.82
CA VAL A 8 4.10 -33.95 4.10
C VAL A 8 4.35 -32.69 4.92
N ALA A 9 5.23 -32.74 5.92
CA ALA A 9 5.59 -31.57 6.72
C ALA A 9 6.30 -30.50 5.87
N SER A 10 7.23 -30.89 5.00
CA SER A 10 7.92 -29.99 4.08
C SER A 10 6.95 -29.35 3.07
N ARG A 11 5.97 -30.10 2.55
CA ARG A 11 4.96 -29.57 1.62
C ARG A 11 3.97 -28.64 2.31
N LEU A 12 3.56 -28.94 3.54
CA LEU A 12 2.72 -28.05 4.35
C LEU A 12 3.46 -26.75 4.70
N TYR A 13 4.76 -26.84 5.02
CA TYR A 13 5.59 -25.66 5.24
C TYR A 13 5.75 -24.83 3.97
N ALA A 14 6.03 -25.44 2.83
CA ALA A 14 6.10 -24.75 1.54
C ALA A 14 4.78 -24.08 1.16
N LEU A 15 3.64 -24.72 1.45
CA LEU A 15 2.31 -24.14 1.24
C LEU A 15 2.04 -22.96 2.18
N ALA A 16 2.45 -23.06 3.46
CA ALA A 16 2.34 -21.97 4.42
C ALA A 16 3.20 -20.77 4.00
N VAL A 17 4.46 -21.01 3.59
CA VAL A 17 5.35 -19.99 3.05
C VAL A 17 4.78 -19.37 1.78
N ALA A 18 4.26 -20.17 0.85
CA ALA A 18 3.63 -19.68 -0.36
C ALA A 18 2.41 -18.81 -0.06
N ARG A 19 1.58 -19.21 0.93
CA ARG A 19 0.42 -18.44 1.39
C ARG A 19 0.82 -17.13 2.06
N ASP A 20 1.86 -17.12 2.87
CA ASP A 20 2.43 -15.88 3.43
C ASP A 20 2.99 -14.98 2.33
N THR A 21 3.61 -15.56 1.31
CA THR A 21 4.17 -14.79 0.17
C THR A 21 3.11 -14.30 -0.82
N ALA A 22 1.93 -14.93 -0.88
CA ALA A 22 0.83 -14.47 -1.74
C ALA A 22 0.24 -13.12 -1.24
N ASN A 23 0.39 -12.82 0.05
CA ASN A 23 0.09 -11.51 0.62
C ASN A 23 1.24 -10.51 0.44
N LEU A 24 2.42 -10.94 -0.03
CA LEU A 24 3.50 -10.07 -0.49
C LEU A 24 3.26 -9.66 -1.95
N VAL A 25 2.03 -9.25 -2.29
CA VAL A 25 1.91 -8.27 -3.39
C VAL A 25 2.77 -7.10 -2.93
N ASP A 26 3.90 -6.91 -3.60
CA ASP A 26 4.93 -5.95 -3.21
C ASP A 26 4.25 -4.60 -2.89
N LEU A 27 4.14 -4.33 -1.59
CA LEU A 27 3.37 -3.20 -1.07
C LEU A 27 3.98 -1.90 -1.58
N ASP A 28 5.30 -1.89 -1.74
CA ASP A 28 6.06 -0.78 -2.29
C ASP A 28 5.79 -0.62 -3.79
N ALA A 29 5.71 -1.73 -4.55
CA ALA A 29 5.31 -1.67 -5.97
C ALA A 29 3.87 -1.18 -6.14
N SER A 30 2.95 -1.63 -5.29
CA SER A 30 1.54 -1.20 -5.32
C SER A 30 1.40 0.27 -4.94
N LEU A 31 2.15 0.71 -3.92
CA LEU A 31 2.20 2.11 -3.51
C LEU A 31 2.83 2.97 -4.60
N ALA A 32 3.91 2.51 -5.24
CA ALA A 32 4.55 3.21 -6.35
C ALA A 32 3.60 3.36 -7.55
N LEU A 33 2.83 2.31 -7.87
CA LEU A 33 1.81 2.35 -8.91
C LEU A 33 0.69 3.33 -8.56
N ALA A 34 0.19 3.32 -7.32
CA ALA A 34 -0.83 4.26 -6.87
C ALA A 34 -0.33 5.71 -6.99
N ARG A 35 0.90 5.98 -6.56
CA ARG A 35 1.57 7.29 -6.70
C ARG A 35 1.68 7.73 -8.16
N ALA A 36 2.14 6.83 -9.04
CA ALA A 36 2.26 7.11 -10.47
C ALA A 36 0.89 7.39 -11.12
N SER A 37 -0.15 6.64 -10.71
CA SER A 37 -1.51 6.82 -11.19
C SER A 37 -2.09 8.17 -10.78
N VAL A 38 -1.93 8.55 -9.51
CA VAL A 38 -2.35 9.86 -8.99
C VAL A 38 -1.65 10.98 -9.76
N ARG A 39 -0.33 10.91 -9.95
CA ARG A 39 0.42 11.90 -10.73
C ARG A 39 -0.07 12.01 -12.17
N THR A 40 -0.31 10.87 -12.81
CA THR A 40 -0.81 10.84 -14.19
C THR A 40 -2.19 11.49 -14.28
N LEU A 41 -3.09 11.19 -13.34
CA LEU A 41 -4.41 11.83 -13.27
C LEU A 41 -4.31 13.34 -13.05
N MET A 42 -3.41 13.79 -12.17
CA MET A 42 -3.18 15.22 -11.92
C MET A 42 -2.56 15.94 -13.13
N ALA A 43 -1.70 15.26 -13.89
CA ALA A 43 -1.08 15.82 -15.10
C ALA A 43 -2.06 15.94 -16.28
N LEU A 44 -3.04 15.05 -16.37
CA LEU A 44 -4.03 15.04 -17.46
C LEU A 44 -5.09 16.13 -17.32
N SER A 45 -5.43 16.53 -16.09
CA SER A 45 -6.46 17.55 -15.84
C SER A 45 -6.14 18.39 -14.60
N PRO A 46 -5.97 19.72 -14.76
CA PRO A 46 -5.80 20.64 -13.62
C PRO A 46 -6.97 20.59 -12.63
N GLN A 47 -8.18 20.31 -13.13
CA GLN A 47 -9.37 20.24 -12.29
C GLN A 47 -9.42 18.95 -11.47
N ALA A 48 -8.96 17.83 -12.04
CA ALA A 48 -8.76 16.60 -11.28
C ALA A 48 -7.66 16.77 -10.23
N ALA A 49 -6.61 17.55 -10.51
CA ALA A 49 -5.56 17.84 -9.54
C ALA A 49 -6.06 18.65 -8.35
N MET A 50 -6.95 19.62 -8.55
CA MET A 50 -7.58 20.35 -7.45
C MET A 50 -8.44 19.44 -6.58
N LEU A 51 -9.33 18.65 -7.21
CA LEU A 51 -10.19 17.70 -6.48
C LEU A 51 -9.39 16.65 -5.70
N MET A 52 -8.29 16.16 -6.27
CA MET A 52 -7.43 15.19 -5.61
C MET A 52 -6.71 15.79 -4.39
N ARG A 53 -6.31 17.07 -4.46
CA ARG A 53 -5.71 17.78 -3.32
C ARG A 53 -6.73 18.03 -2.21
N GLU A 54 -7.95 18.42 -2.57
CA GLU A 54 -9.06 18.60 -1.62
C GLU A 54 -9.38 17.28 -0.91
N PHE A 55 -9.59 16.20 -1.67
CA PHE A 55 -9.82 14.87 -1.12
C PHE A 55 -8.68 14.40 -0.21
N ALA A 56 -7.43 14.57 -0.64
CA ALA A 56 -6.28 14.17 0.16
C ALA A 56 -6.16 15.00 1.45
N GLN A 57 -6.56 16.27 1.44
CA GLN A 57 -6.58 17.10 2.65
C GLN A 57 -7.67 16.63 3.63
N GLU A 58 -8.86 16.30 3.14
CA GLU A 58 -9.93 15.71 3.97
C GLU A 58 -9.48 14.39 4.61
N GLU A 59 -8.79 13.54 3.86
CA GLU A 59 -8.24 12.29 4.41
C GLU A 59 -7.11 12.53 5.42
N ILE A 60 -6.24 13.51 5.19
CA ILE A 60 -5.23 13.92 6.18
C ILE A 60 -5.91 14.38 7.46
N ASP A 61 -6.95 15.20 7.37
CA ASP A 61 -7.65 15.72 8.54
C ASP A 61 -8.35 14.59 9.31
N ARG A 62 -8.96 13.63 8.59
CA ARG A 62 -9.54 12.42 9.16
C ARG A 62 -8.49 11.58 9.91
N LEU A 63 -7.37 11.27 9.26
CA LEU A 63 -6.26 10.52 9.87
C LEU A 63 -5.67 11.26 11.07
N HIS A 64 -5.63 12.59 11.03
CA HIS A 64 -5.14 13.40 12.14
C HIS A 64 -6.05 13.32 13.38
N MET A 65 -7.34 13.01 13.22
CA MET A 65 -8.26 12.74 14.33
C MET A 65 -8.03 11.37 14.98
N GLU A 66 -7.55 10.39 14.20
CA GLU A 66 -7.28 9.04 14.70
C GLU A 66 -6.06 8.99 15.65
N CYS A 67 -5.10 9.90 15.45
CA CYS A 67 -3.95 10.12 16.35
C CYS A 67 -3.16 8.83 16.67
N THR A 68 -3.02 7.94 15.67
CA THR A 68 -2.23 6.70 15.77
C THR A 68 -0.90 6.85 15.03
N GLU A 69 0.10 6.04 15.38
CA GLU A 69 1.38 5.99 14.65
C GLU A 69 1.18 5.63 13.16
N GLU A 70 0.24 4.72 12.87
CA GLU A 70 -0.13 4.36 11.49
C GLU A 70 -0.77 5.52 10.73
N SER A 71 -1.57 6.35 11.41
CA SER A 71 -2.16 7.56 10.82
C SER A 71 -1.09 8.59 10.45
N HIS A 72 -0.06 8.77 11.29
CA HIS A 72 1.06 9.67 11.00
C HIS A 72 1.89 9.17 9.80
N GLY A 73 2.16 7.87 9.73
CA GLY A 73 2.80 7.25 8.57
C GLY A 73 2.00 7.45 7.29
N SER A 74 0.69 7.23 7.36
CA SER A 74 -0.22 7.41 6.22
C SER A 74 -0.27 8.86 5.74
N ILE A 75 -0.33 9.83 6.66
CA ILE A 75 -0.27 11.26 6.34
C ILE A 75 1.04 11.63 5.64
N ALA A 76 2.17 11.10 6.10
CA ALA A 76 3.46 11.34 5.47
C ALA A 76 3.50 10.82 4.02
N ILE A 77 2.97 9.62 3.79
CA ILE A 77 2.88 9.01 2.45
C ILE A 77 2.00 9.84 1.51
N ILE A 78 0.84 10.33 1.99
CA ILE A 78 -0.07 11.15 1.21
C ILE A 78 0.60 12.49 0.83
N ARG A 79 1.22 13.18 1.81
CA ARG A 79 1.92 14.45 1.57
C ARG A 79 3.07 14.32 0.59
N ASP A 80 3.87 13.27 0.70
CA ASP A 80 4.97 12.96 -0.22
C ASP A 80 4.47 12.75 -1.66
N THR A 81 3.34 12.06 -1.79
CA THR A 81 2.71 11.82 -3.10
C THR A 81 2.27 13.12 -3.78
N LEU A 82 1.78 14.11 -3.01
CA LEU A 82 1.32 15.40 -3.51
C LEU A 82 2.46 16.40 -3.76
N ASN A 83 3.54 16.36 -2.98
CA ASN A 83 4.66 17.32 -3.06
C ASN A 83 5.68 17.00 -4.16
N MET A 84 5.70 15.77 -4.67
CA MET A 84 6.55 15.37 -5.80
C MET A 84 5.95 15.71 -7.19
N ALA A 85 4.82 16.43 -7.24
CA ALA A 85 4.12 16.82 -8.47
C ALA A 85 4.57 18.20 -8.98
#